data_AF-A0A6I0ZDR8-F1
#
_entry.id   AF-A0A6I0ZDR8-F1
#
_cell.length_a   1.000
_cell.length_b   1.000
_cell.length_c   1.000
_cell.angle_alpha   90.00
_cell.angle_beta   90.00
_cell.angle_gamma   90.00
#
_symmetry.space_group_name_H-M   'P 1'
#
loop_
_entity.id
_entity.type
_entity.pdbx_description
1 polymer ?
#
loop_
_entity_poly.entity_id
_entity_poly.type
_entity_poly.pdbx_seq_one_letter_code
_entity_poly.pdbx_strand_id
1 'polypeptide(L)'
;MVDYPPNISCQIKKELKMNEIIRKLSLAGNKRPVTNKDMSQIENKLGIVIPDDMKAFYLCLNGTGVLGLDVECMFHSPITGLDYEISHFISFKYGGAQFTIDGGASIARIEENRASNLLVFAIAEDHSRFVIDVKTGNIYNYKHKEIKWYYTKEGRQIFFDVSTYDEQADNFWRTSSEPFRSEQAYYLGDKTLVAESFSEFILHLSVTVNEYPEVEVLPESRYTDFWGNVVYDKYEGFKTERKAEVLALNMDATVYVGRAYNDNGEEITTPPTMKKLEEYEQTLRQFLDNTDLIVSQIMEKAYKYYKKNYAHYYEKEFEVLFPNEMVMPSADSKLHSPLCITTPAEHLRYMTYNPCNHIRVLPRKTIIIPIDYALDEEHGMEIKIVDGKVKSIGESGNYE
;
A
#
# COMPACT_ATOMS: atom_id res chain seq x y z
N MET A 1 9.91 12.25 52.92
CA MET A 1 9.82 12.57 51.49
C MET A 1 11.17 12.29 50.90
N VAL A 2 11.29 11.28 50.05
CA VAL A 2 12.55 10.97 49.37
C VAL A 2 12.55 11.83 48.11
N ASP A 3 13.30 12.92 48.11
CA ASP A 3 13.51 13.75 46.93
C ASP A 3 14.41 12.99 45.96
N TYR A 4 13.84 12.57 44.82
CA TYR A 4 14.61 11.99 43.73
C TYR A 4 15.44 13.08 43.03
N PRO A 5 16.68 12.80 42.61
CA PRO A 5 17.50 13.77 41.89
C PRO A 5 16.83 14.23 40.58
N PRO A 6 17.01 15.50 40.17
CA PRO A 6 16.24 16.12 39.08
C PRO A 6 16.32 15.38 37.73
N ASN A 7 17.41 14.66 37.47
CA ASN A 7 17.55 13.84 36.25
C ASN A 7 16.62 12.62 36.20
N ILE A 8 16.32 11.99 37.35
CA ILE A 8 15.41 10.83 37.40
C ILE A 8 13.98 11.29 37.13
N SER A 9 13.60 12.47 37.63
CA SER A 9 12.29 13.08 37.36
C SER A 9 12.08 13.40 35.88
N CYS A 10 13.13 13.85 35.17
CA CYS A 10 13.06 14.18 33.74
C CYS A 10 12.87 12.92 32.86
N GLN A 11 13.63 11.84 33.16
CA GLN A 11 13.56 10.60 32.41
C GLN A 11 12.21 9.88 32.58
N ILE A 12 11.67 9.86 33.80
CA ILE A 12 10.35 9.29 34.09
C ILE A 12 9.24 10.06 33.35
N LYS A 13 9.30 11.40 33.32
CA LYS A 13 8.32 12.22 32.58
C LYS A 13 8.32 11.93 31.08
N LYS A 14 9.51 11.70 30.52
CA LYS A 14 9.69 11.38 29.10
C LYS A 14 9.12 10.00 28.75
N GLU A 15 9.37 8.98 29.57
CA GLU A 15 8.78 7.65 29.39
C GLU A 15 7.25 7.68 29.53
N LEU A 16 6.72 8.39 30.53
CA LEU A 16 5.28 8.56 30.71
C LEU A 16 4.63 9.23 29.48
N LYS A 17 5.23 10.30 28.97
CA LYS A 17 4.73 10.99 27.77
C LYS A 17 4.79 10.09 26.53
N MET A 18 5.89 9.36 26.34
CA MET A 18 6.04 8.42 25.21
C MET A 18 4.98 7.31 25.27
N ASN A 19 4.73 6.73 26.45
CA ASN A 19 3.69 5.72 26.62
C ASN A 19 2.28 6.26 26.37
N GLU A 20 2.00 7.50 26.81
CA GLU A 20 0.72 8.16 26.53
C GLU A 20 0.51 8.37 25.02
N ILE A 21 1.54 8.88 24.33
CA ILE A 21 1.52 9.09 22.87
C ILE A 21 1.28 7.77 22.15
N ILE A 22 2.05 6.73 22.48
CA ILE A 22 1.92 5.39 21.88
C ILE A 22 0.50 4.87 22.05
N ARG A 23 -0.06 4.98 23.26
CA ARG A 23 -1.43 4.54 23.54
C ARG A 23 -2.45 5.23 22.64
N LYS A 24 -2.36 6.56 22.48
CA LYS A 24 -3.28 7.33 21.64
C LYS A 24 -3.11 7.01 20.16
N LEU A 25 -1.87 6.99 19.66
CA LEU A 25 -1.57 6.67 18.26
C LEU A 25 -1.99 5.25 17.86
N SER A 26 -1.92 4.29 18.79
CA SER A 26 -2.32 2.90 18.52
C SER A 26 -3.80 2.75 18.15
N LEU A 27 -4.64 3.74 18.48
CA LEU A 27 -6.05 3.77 18.09
C LEU A 27 -6.22 3.95 16.57
N ALA A 28 -5.27 4.61 15.90
CA ALA A 28 -5.24 4.74 14.45
C ALA A 28 -4.63 3.51 13.74
N GLY A 29 -4.51 2.39 14.46
CA GLY A 29 -3.94 1.15 13.96
C GLY A 29 -2.45 1.00 14.24
N ASN A 30 -2.00 -0.24 14.16
CA ASN A 30 -0.61 -0.65 14.36
C ASN A 30 -0.34 -1.84 13.44
N LYS A 31 0.76 -1.83 12.70
CA LYS A 31 1.17 -3.03 11.95
C LYS A 31 1.63 -4.12 12.93
N ARG A 32 1.91 -5.31 12.39
CA ARG A 32 2.49 -6.41 13.17
C ARG A 32 3.69 -5.89 14.00
N PRO A 33 3.73 -6.12 15.33
CA PRO A 33 4.83 -5.66 16.16
C PRO A 33 6.18 -6.21 15.68
N VAL A 34 7.18 -5.33 15.63
CA VAL A 34 8.57 -5.71 15.36
C VAL A 34 9.25 -6.18 16.64
N THR A 35 10.18 -7.12 16.52
CA THR A 35 10.96 -7.65 17.63
C THR A 35 12.36 -7.05 17.68
N ASN A 36 13.07 -7.21 18.80
CA ASN A 36 14.50 -6.88 18.88
C ASN A 36 15.32 -7.60 17.80
N LYS A 37 14.93 -8.84 17.44
CA LYS A 37 15.56 -9.59 16.36
C LYS A 37 15.34 -8.91 15.00
N ASP A 38 14.14 -8.41 14.74
CA ASP A 38 13.86 -7.66 13.51
C ASP A 38 14.68 -6.37 13.44
N MET A 39 14.78 -5.62 14.55
CA MET A 39 15.60 -4.41 14.61
C MET A 39 17.07 -4.70 14.30
N SER A 40 17.66 -5.74 14.91
CA SER A 40 19.05 -6.14 14.60
C SER A 40 19.23 -6.59 13.15
N GLN A 41 18.24 -7.27 12.56
CA GLN A 41 18.28 -7.63 11.14
C GLN A 41 18.25 -6.41 10.24
N ILE A 42 17.44 -5.40 10.56
CA ILE A 42 17.35 -4.14 9.81
C ILE A 42 18.65 -3.36 9.92
N GLU A 43 19.20 -3.21 11.12
CA GLU A 43 20.50 -2.56 11.38
C GLU A 43 21.61 -3.21 10.55
N ASN A 44 21.67 -4.55 10.52
CA ASN A 44 22.65 -5.30 9.72
C ASN A 44 22.43 -5.12 8.21
N LYS A 45 21.18 -5.21 7.73
CA LYS A 45 20.81 -5.04 6.32
C LYS A 45 21.20 -3.64 5.82
N LEU A 46 20.93 -2.63 6.64
CA LEU A 46 21.12 -1.23 6.29
C LEU A 46 22.52 -0.70 6.66
N GLY A 47 23.31 -1.43 7.45
CA GLY A 47 24.61 -0.95 7.93
C GLY A 47 24.51 0.31 8.78
N ILE A 48 23.49 0.40 9.63
CA ILE A 48 23.20 1.53 10.53
C ILE A 48 22.93 1.06 11.95
N VAL A 49 22.90 1.99 12.89
CA VAL A 49 22.42 1.76 14.26
C VAL A 49 21.18 2.62 14.46
N ILE A 50 20.04 1.99 14.79
CA ILE A 50 18.80 2.70 15.06
C ILE A 50 18.88 3.28 16.48
N PRO A 51 18.54 4.56 16.69
CA PRO A 51 18.52 5.17 18.02
C PRO A 51 17.66 4.38 19.02
N ASP A 52 18.12 4.26 20.27
CA ASP A 52 17.48 3.42 21.29
C ASP A 52 16.06 3.89 21.65
N ASP A 53 15.83 5.20 21.65
CA ASP A 53 14.52 5.81 21.85
C ASP A 53 13.55 5.52 20.69
N MET A 54 14.05 5.55 19.45
CA MET A 54 13.29 5.14 18.27
C MET A 54 12.96 3.64 18.33
N LYS A 55 13.91 2.78 18.70
CA LYS A 55 13.63 1.35 18.92
C LYS A 55 12.56 1.13 19.99
N ALA A 56 12.67 1.82 21.13
CA ALA A 56 11.69 1.71 22.21
C ALA A 56 10.26 2.07 21.74
N PHE A 57 10.12 3.14 20.94
CA PHE A 57 8.85 3.51 20.34
C PHE A 57 8.32 2.43 19.39
N TYR A 58 9.14 2.00 18.42
CA TYR A 58 8.69 1.11 17.36
C TYR A 58 8.50 -0.35 17.77
N LEU A 59 9.15 -0.80 18.85
CA LEU A 59 8.85 -2.10 19.47
C LEU A 59 7.42 -2.13 20.07
N CYS A 60 6.86 -0.98 20.43
CA CYS A 60 5.50 -0.86 20.93
C CYS A 60 4.49 -0.50 19.83
N LEU A 61 4.89 0.32 18.85
CA LEU A 61 4.04 0.83 17.77
C LEU A 61 4.78 0.80 16.43
N ASN A 62 4.52 -0.20 15.59
CA ASN A 62 5.16 -0.38 14.30
C ASN A 62 4.46 0.43 13.19
N GLY A 63 4.49 1.76 13.33
CA GLY A 63 3.78 2.68 12.43
C GLY A 63 2.28 2.75 12.71
N THR A 64 1.59 3.61 11.95
CA THR A 64 0.15 3.88 12.10
C THR A 64 -0.56 3.74 10.75
N GLY A 65 -1.89 3.67 10.77
CA GLY A 65 -2.69 4.07 9.61
C GLY A 65 -2.64 5.58 9.38
N VAL A 66 -3.45 6.06 8.43
CA VAL A 66 -3.67 7.50 8.21
C VAL A 66 -4.38 8.08 9.45
N LEU A 67 -3.79 9.13 10.00
CA LEU A 67 -4.28 9.94 11.11
C LEU A 67 -5.24 11.00 10.55
N GLY A 68 -6.10 11.57 11.40
CA GLY A 68 -6.97 12.72 11.04
C GLY A 68 -8.47 12.51 11.30
N LEU A 69 -8.99 11.28 11.26
CA LEU A 69 -10.40 11.03 11.60
C LEU A 69 -10.58 10.85 13.12
N ASP A 70 -9.96 9.80 13.67
CA ASP A 70 -10.13 9.43 15.09
C ASP A 70 -9.01 9.96 16.00
N VAL A 71 -7.85 10.21 15.40
CA VAL A 71 -6.63 10.62 16.08
C VAL A 71 -5.94 11.71 15.28
N GLU A 72 -5.83 12.89 15.85
CA GLU A 72 -5.03 14.00 15.31
C GLU A 72 -3.67 14.01 16.01
N CYS A 73 -2.61 14.26 15.24
CA CYS A 73 -1.24 14.30 15.74
C CYS A 73 -0.52 15.54 15.20
N MET A 74 -0.17 16.45 16.10
CA MET A 74 0.58 17.66 15.77
C MET A 74 2.00 17.57 16.32
N PHE A 75 2.99 17.89 15.51
CA PHE A 75 4.37 18.10 15.91
C PHE A 75 4.70 19.59 15.93
N HIS A 76 5.06 20.12 17.10
CA HIS A 76 5.57 21.48 17.24
C HIS A 76 7.10 21.46 17.20
N SER A 77 7.71 22.02 16.16
CA SER A 77 9.17 22.03 16.02
C SER A 77 9.83 22.97 17.04
N PRO A 78 10.65 22.48 18.00
CA PRO A 78 11.36 23.34 18.94
C PRO A 78 12.44 24.21 18.29
N ILE A 79 12.89 23.85 17.08
CA ILE A 79 13.96 24.56 16.37
C ILE A 79 13.38 25.69 15.51
N THR A 80 12.28 25.44 14.81
CA THR A 80 11.69 26.40 13.86
C THR A 80 10.47 27.13 14.40
N GLY A 81 9.83 26.61 15.46
CA GLY A 81 8.56 27.12 15.98
C GLY A 81 7.35 26.86 15.07
N LEU A 82 7.52 26.03 14.04
CA LEU A 82 6.45 25.66 13.11
C LEU A 82 5.71 24.41 13.59
N ASP A 83 4.40 24.39 13.32
CA ASP A 83 3.54 23.23 13.55
C ASP A 83 3.42 22.40 12.27
N TYR A 84 3.47 21.07 12.44
CA TYR A 84 3.30 20.10 11.37
C TYR A 84 2.24 19.09 11.78
N GLU A 85 1.23 18.93 10.95
CA GLU A 85 0.22 17.87 11.13
C GLU A 85 0.75 16.57 10.57
N ILE A 86 0.88 15.56 11.43
CA ILE A 86 1.41 14.24 11.06
C ILE A 86 0.28 13.40 10.49
N SER A 87 0.42 13.01 9.23
CA SER A 87 -0.51 12.15 8.52
C SER A 87 -0.36 10.69 8.94
N HIS A 88 0.87 10.18 9.05
CA HIS A 88 1.11 8.81 9.54
C HIS A 88 2.58 8.57 9.90
N PHE A 89 2.80 7.58 10.76
CA PHE A 89 4.12 7.01 11.04
C PHE A 89 4.36 5.79 10.15
N ILE A 90 5.50 5.78 9.46
CA ILE A 90 5.89 4.69 8.55
C ILE A 90 6.29 3.47 9.39
N SER A 91 5.77 2.30 9.05
CA SER A 91 6.15 1.04 9.71
C SER A 91 7.60 0.66 9.40
N PHE A 92 8.33 0.08 10.36
CA PHE A 92 9.70 -0.40 10.11
C PHE A 92 9.73 -1.63 9.20
N LYS A 93 8.71 -2.48 9.26
CA LYS A 93 8.61 -3.77 8.56
C LYS A 93 7.15 -4.19 8.42
N TYR A 94 6.92 -5.23 7.63
CA TYR A 94 5.62 -5.89 7.39
C TYR A 94 4.65 -5.04 6.56
N GLY A 95 5.13 -4.62 5.40
CA GLY A 95 4.41 -3.94 4.32
C GLY A 95 5.24 -3.98 3.03
N GLY A 96 4.73 -3.38 1.95
CA GLY A 96 5.51 -3.20 0.71
C GLY A 96 6.80 -2.40 0.97
N ALA A 97 7.85 -2.63 0.18
CA ALA A 97 9.16 -2.01 0.38
C ALA A 97 9.08 -0.47 0.35
N GLN A 98 8.24 0.10 -0.52
CA GLN A 98 7.97 1.54 -0.60
C GLN A 98 7.21 2.12 0.61
N PHE A 99 6.59 1.26 1.42
CA PHE A 99 5.76 1.64 2.58
C PHE A 99 6.38 1.31 3.94
N THR A 100 7.63 0.83 3.94
CA THR A 100 8.38 0.48 5.15
C THR A 100 9.65 1.31 5.24
N ILE A 101 10.11 1.60 6.47
CA ILE A 101 11.34 2.37 6.69
C ILE A 101 12.54 1.62 6.09
N ASP A 102 12.60 0.29 6.28
CA ASP A 102 13.74 -0.50 5.80
C ASP A 102 13.73 -0.67 4.27
N GLY A 103 12.56 -0.90 3.67
CA GLY A 103 12.41 -0.97 2.23
C GLY A 103 12.68 0.39 1.57
N GLY A 104 12.06 1.46 2.09
CA GLY A 104 12.21 2.81 1.57
C GLY A 104 13.64 3.34 1.68
N ALA A 105 14.34 3.01 2.77
CA ALA A 105 15.77 3.31 2.89
C ALA A 105 16.62 2.54 1.86
N SER A 106 16.24 1.30 1.53
CA SER A 106 16.95 0.49 0.54
C SER A 106 16.77 1.07 -0.86
N ILE A 107 15.52 1.38 -1.23
CA ILE A 107 15.12 2.01 -2.49
C ILE A 107 15.85 3.36 -2.66
N ALA A 108 15.73 4.25 -1.67
CA ALA A 108 16.33 5.58 -1.74
C ALA A 108 17.86 5.57 -1.88
N ARG A 109 18.55 4.56 -1.36
CA ARG A 109 20.01 4.44 -1.55
C ARG A 109 20.36 4.02 -2.97
N ILE A 110 19.57 3.14 -3.56
CA ILE A 110 19.80 2.59 -4.90
C ILE A 110 19.37 3.60 -5.97
N GLU A 111 18.17 4.15 -5.84
CA GLU A 111 17.51 4.96 -6.87
C GLU A 111 17.79 6.46 -6.71
N GLU A 112 17.99 6.94 -5.48
CA GLU A 112 18.18 8.37 -5.20
C GLU A 112 19.61 8.70 -4.72
N ASN A 113 20.52 7.73 -4.70
CA ASN A 113 21.89 7.87 -4.16
C ASN A 113 21.90 8.56 -2.77
N ARG A 114 20.88 8.31 -1.96
CA ARG A 114 20.67 8.99 -0.68
C ARG A 114 21.70 8.53 0.34
N ALA A 115 22.15 9.46 1.18
CA ALA A 115 23.09 9.15 2.26
C ALA A 115 22.56 8.00 3.12
N SER A 116 23.39 6.97 3.33
CA SER A 116 22.95 5.71 3.95
C SER A 116 22.46 5.86 5.38
N ASN A 117 22.80 6.93 6.07
CA ASN A 117 22.39 7.22 7.45
C ASN A 117 21.00 7.87 7.58
N LEU A 118 20.26 8.09 6.49
CA LEU A 118 18.95 8.75 6.54
C LEU A 118 17.80 7.74 6.55
N LEU A 119 16.89 7.88 7.52
CA LEU A 119 15.66 7.09 7.60
C LEU A 119 14.43 8.01 7.61
N VAL A 120 13.52 7.82 6.67
CA VAL A 120 12.20 8.48 6.70
C VAL A 120 11.31 7.70 7.67
N PHE A 121 10.67 8.37 8.63
CA PHE A 121 9.89 7.69 9.67
C PHE A 121 8.45 8.21 9.84
N ALA A 122 8.16 9.43 9.38
CA ALA A 122 6.81 9.99 9.40
C ALA A 122 6.57 10.89 8.18
N ILE A 123 5.29 11.04 7.82
CA ILE A 123 4.82 11.90 6.73
C ILE A 123 3.79 12.88 7.31
N ALA A 124 3.87 14.14 6.90
CA ALA A 124 2.90 15.17 7.25
C ALA A 124 1.74 15.24 6.24
N GLU A 125 0.65 15.91 6.59
CA GLU A 125 -0.51 16.13 5.70
C GLU A 125 -0.14 16.90 4.43
N ASP A 126 0.83 17.82 4.49
CA ASP A 126 1.38 18.52 3.32
C ASP A 126 2.35 17.65 2.48
N HIS A 127 2.40 16.35 2.77
CA HIS A 127 3.28 15.34 2.18
C HIS A 127 4.78 15.57 2.42
N SER A 128 5.16 16.53 3.27
CA SER A 128 6.55 16.66 3.73
C SER A 128 6.94 15.45 4.59
N ARG A 129 8.24 15.14 4.62
CA ARG A 129 8.77 13.90 5.21
C ARG A 129 9.70 14.21 6.37
N PHE A 130 9.47 13.54 7.50
CA PHE A 130 10.39 13.56 8.64
C PHE A 130 11.44 12.49 8.48
N VAL A 131 12.70 12.91 8.49
CA VAL A 131 13.85 12.08 8.22
C VAL A 131 14.86 12.23 9.33
N ILE A 132 15.22 11.13 9.97
CA ILE A 132 16.27 11.10 10.98
C ILE A 132 17.61 10.76 10.33
N ASP A 133 18.63 11.53 10.66
CA ASP A 133 20.02 11.15 10.46
C ASP A 133 20.49 10.33 11.66
N VAL A 134 20.59 9.02 11.49
CA VAL A 134 20.92 8.09 12.59
C VAL A 134 22.35 8.22 13.09
N LYS A 135 23.24 8.94 12.39
CA LYS A 135 24.60 9.24 12.89
C LYS A 135 24.60 10.40 13.87
N THR A 136 23.74 11.40 13.65
CA THR A 136 23.73 12.63 14.45
C THR A 136 22.55 12.69 15.42
N GLY A 137 21.49 11.94 15.17
CA GLY A 137 20.21 12.01 15.88
C GLY A 137 19.27 13.09 15.32
N ASN A 138 19.79 14.01 14.51
CA ASN A 138 19.04 15.14 13.97
C ASN A 138 17.89 14.70 13.07
N ILE A 139 16.76 15.38 13.20
CA ILE A 139 15.57 15.18 12.41
C ILE A 139 15.35 16.40 11.52
N TYR A 140 15.19 16.11 10.24
CA TYR A 140 14.90 17.10 9.23
C TYR A 140 13.49 16.87 8.68
N ASN A 141 12.75 17.96 8.49
CA ASN A 141 11.57 17.95 7.64
C ASN A 141 12.01 18.32 6.22
N TYR A 142 11.73 17.43 5.28
CA TYR A 142 12.00 17.61 3.86
C TYR A 142 10.71 17.95 3.14
N LYS A 143 10.70 19.07 2.44
CA LYS A 143 9.55 19.46 1.62
C LYS A 143 9.33 18.44 0.51
N HIS A 144 8.05 18.19 0.24
CA HIS A 144 7.66 17.40 -0.92
C HIS A 144 8.12 18.11 -2.20
N LYS A 145 8.82 17.38 -3.07
CA LYS A 145 9.15 17.84 -4.42
C LYS A 145 8.72 16.76 -5.42
N GLU A 146 7.74 17.10 -6.25
CA GLU A 146 7.32 16.26 -7.35
C GLU A 146 8.34 16.38 -8.48
N ILE A 147 8.88 15.24 -8.94
CA ILE A 147 9.73 15.17 -10.12
C ILE A 147 9.01 14.32 -11.16
N LYS A 148 8.86 14.87 -12.37
CA LYS A 148 8.33 14.16 -13.52
C LYS A 148 9.47 13.50 -14.29
N TRP A 149 9.36 12.20 -14.50
CA TRP A 149 10.33 11.42 -15.27
C TRP A 149 9.90 11.30 -16.71
N TYR A 150 10.88 11.21 -17.60
CA TYR A 150 10.66 10.95 -19.01
C TYR A 150 11.52 9.78 -19.45
N TYR A 151 10.86 8.76 -20.02
CA TYR A 151 11.53 7.64 -20.65
C TYR A 151 11.78 7.97 -22.12
N THR A 152 13.04 7.86 -22.54
CA THR A 152 13.37 7.78 -23.97
C THR A 152 13.25 6.33 -24.46
N LYS A 153 13.00 6.12 -25.76
CA LYS A 153 12.99 4.78 -26.40
C LYS A 153 14.26 3.95 -26.17
N GLU A 154 15.36 4.60 -25.81
CA GLU A 154 16.65 3.98 -25.53
C GLU A 154 16.85 3.61 -24.05
N GLY A 155 15.82 3.76 -23.21
CA GLY A 155 15.88 3.43 -21.79
C GLY A 155 16.69 4.43 -20.95
N ARG A 156 17.05 5.61 -21.49
CA ARG A 156 17.73 6.65 -20.72
C ARG A 156 16.74 7.53 -19.98
N GLN A 157 16.94 7.64 -18.67
CA GLN A 157 16.29 8.56 -17.75
C GLN A 157 16.88 9.97 -17.94
N ILE A 158 16.04 10.97 -18.21
CA ILE A 158 16.46 12.38 -18.19
C ILE A 158 15.77 13.07 -17.02
N PHE A 159 16.57 13.59 -16.08
CA PHE A 159 16.11 14.38 -14.94
C PHE A 159 15.82 15.80 -15.38
N PHE A 160 14.60 16.29 -15.14
CA PHE A 160 14.32 17.73 -15.18
C PHE A 160 13.82 18.18 -13.82
N ASP A 161 14.54 19.12 -13.22
CA ASP A 161 14.03 19.92 -12.12
C ASP A 161 12.99 20.90 -12.67
N VAL A 162 11.70 20.54 -12.55
CA VAL A 162 10.62 21.31 -13.15
C VAL A 162 10.33 22.61 -12.39
N SER A 163 11.01 22.90 -11.27
CA SER A 163 10.85 24.18 -10.56
C SER A 163 11.41 25.39 -11.33
N THR A 164 11.98 25.19 -12.52
CA THR A 164 12.47 26.25 -13.41
C THR A 164 11.60 26.48 -14.65
N TYR A 165 10.52 25.71 -14.83
CA TYR A 165 9.63 25.87 -15.98
C TYR A 165 8.36 26.62 -15.57
N ASP A 166 8.36 27.90 -15.92
CA ASP A 166 7.22 28.81 -15.84
C ASP A 166 6.04 28.25 -16.67
N GLU A 167 4.83 28.26 -16.12
CA GLU A 167 3.60 27.66 -16.68
C GLU A 167 3.15 28.26 -18.03
N GLN A 168 3.95 29.14 -18.64
CA GLN A 168 3.63 29.80 -19.93
C GLN A 168 4.23 29.12 -21.17
N ALA A 169 4.94 27.99 -21.04
CA ALA A 169 5.53 27.28 -22.17
C ALA A 169 4.52 26.32 -22.86
N ASP A 170 3.38 26.84 -23.30
CA ASP A 170 2.31 26.09 -23.98
C ASP A 170 2.65 25.59 -25.41
N ASN A 171 3.89 25.80 -25.88
CA ASN A 171 4.25 25.60 -27.29
C ASN A 171 5.28 24.49 -27.57
N PHE A 172 5.65 23.64 -26.59
CA PHE A 172 6.54 22.49 -26.87
C PHE A 172 5.82 21.15 -27.05
N TRP A 173 4.50 21.09 -26.82
CA TRP A 173 3.73 19.85 -26.70
C TRP A 173 3.30 19.17 -28.03
N ARG A 174 3.70 19.67 -29.22
CA ARG A 174 3.05 19.24 -30.48
C ARG A 174 3.92 18.60 -31.57
N THR A 175 5.17 18.25 -31.33
CA THR A 175 6.00 17.63 -32.41
C THR A 175 6.61 16.26 -32.08
N SER A 176 6.33 15.67 -30.92
CA SER A 176 6.69 14.28 -30.64
C SER A 176 5.46 13.38 -30.76
N SER A 177 5.52 12.40 -31.66
CA SER A 177 4.48 11.41 -31.94
C SER A 177 4.46 10.23 -30.96
N GLU A 178 4.94 10.41 -29.73
CA GLU A 178 5.14 9.32 -28.77
C GLU A 178 4.33 9.55 -27.48
N PRO A 179 3.66 8.50 -26.93
CA PRO A 179 2.89 8.62 -25.70
C PRO A 179 3.85 8.70 -24.51
N PHE A 180 3.97 9.89 -23.94
CA PHE A 180 4.72 10.14 -22.72
C PHE A 180 3.95 9.59 -21.51
N ARG A 181 4.56 8.70 -20.71
CA ARG A 181 4.06 8.30 -19.38
C ARG A 181 4.94 8.96 -18.32
N SER A 182 4.34 9.81 -17.48
CA SER A 182 4.99 10.33 -16.28
C SER A 182 4.59 9.46 -15.09
N GLU A 183 5.54 8.79 -14.47
CA GLU A 183 5.37 8.19 -13.14
C GLU A 183 5.98 9.17 -12.13
N GLN A 184 5.24 9.47 -11.06
CA GLN A 184 5.68 10.40 -10.02
C GLN A 184 6.73 9.70 -9.15
N ALA A 185 7.96 10.22 -9.07
CA ALA A 185 8.88 9.80 -8.00
C ALA A 185 9.02 10.90 -6.95
N TYR A 186 9.01 10.47 -5.70
CA TYR A 186 9.05 11.33 -4.52
C TYR A 186 10.50 11.61 -4.14
N TYR A 187 10.99 12.83 -4.43
CA TYR A 187 12.32 13.22 -3.96
C TYR A 187 12.23 14.10 -2.72
N LEU A 188 13.19 13.93 -1.82
CA LEU A 188 13.38 14.81 -0.68
C LEU A 188 13.85 16.19 -1.19
N GLY A 189 13.00 17.20 -1.11
CA GLY A 189 13.30 18.57 -1.53
C GLY A 189 14.18 19.32 -0.54
N ASP A 190 13.91 20.62 -0.35
CA ASP A 190 14.60 21.42 0.66
C ASP A 190 14.35 20.85 2.06
N LYS A 191 15.42 20.80 2.86
CA LYS A 191 15.37 20.27 4.22
C LYS A 191 15.56 21.35 5.26
N THR A 192 14.80 21.24 6.35
CA THR A 192 14.95 22.10 7.52
C THR A 192 15.15 21.24 8.75
N LEU A 193 16.12 21.58 9.59
CA LEU A 193 16.32 20.91 10.88
C LEU A 193 15.15 21.28 11.80
N VAL A 194 14.45 20.29 12.34
CA VAL A 194 13.23 20.49 13.15
C VAL A 194 13.29 19.87 14.55
N ALA A 195 14.15 18.89 14.78
CA ALA A 195 14.51 18.40 16.11
C ALA A 195 15.93 17.82 16.11
N GLU A 196 16.57 17.74 17.28
CA GLU A 196 17.93 17.22 17.46
C GLU A 196 17.95 15.72 17.85
N SER A 197 16.79 15.15 18.21
CA SER A 197 16.66 13.73 18.54
C SER A 197 15.23 13.21 18.36
N PHE A 198 15.07 11.90 18.19
CA PHE A 198 13.75 11.25 18.16
C PHE A 198 12.98 11.47 19.46
N SER A 199 13.67 11.39 20.58
CA SER A 199 13.20 11.78 21.89
C SER A 199 12.59 13.18 21.95
N GLU A 200 13.29 14.19 21.42
CA GLU A 200 12.81 15.56 21.38
C GLU A 200 11.59 15.69 20.46
N PHE A 201 11.60 14.98 19.32
CA PHE A 201 10.45 14.90 18.43
C PHE A 201 9.19 14.40 19.17
N ILE A 202 9.28 13.25 19.86
CA ILE A 202 8.18 12.69 20.66
C ILE A 202 7.74 13.66 21.77
N LEU A 203 8.68 14.34 22.43
CA LEU A 203 8.36 15.31 23.49
C LEU A 203 7.58 16.52 22.99
N HIS A 204 7.61 16.83 21.70
CA HIS A 204 6.84 17.92 21.11
C HIS A 204 5.67 17.47 20.23
N LEU A 205 5.33 16.17 20.29
CA LEU A 205 4.06 15.70 19.79
C LEU A 205 2.92 16.06 20.76
N SER A 206 1.80 16.45 20.16
CA SER A 206 0.49 16.53 20.78
C SER A 206 -0.44 15.58 20.03
N VAL A 207 -1.03 14.63 20.73
CA VAL A 207 -1.99 13.68 20.16
C VAL A 207 -3.34 13.89 20.81
N THR A 208 -4.32 14.23 20.00
CA THR A 208 -5.72 14.40 20.38
C THR A 208 -6.48 13.18 19.88
N VAL A 209 -7.15 12.49 20.79
CA VAL A 209 -8.13 11.46 20.40
C VAL A 209 -9.45 12.19 20.30
N ASN A 210 -10.00 12.23 19.11
CA ASN A 210 -11.26 12.88 18.87
C ASN A 210 -12.37 12.01 19.50
N GLU A 211 -12.87 12.42 20.67
CA GLU A 211 -14.07 11.86 21.28
C GLU A 211 -15.30 12.36 20.52
N TYR A 212 -15.41 12.04 19.23
CA TYR A 212 -16.68 12.16 18.55
C TYR A 212 -17.43 10.84 18.75
N PRO A 213 -18.59 10.84 19.43
CA PRO A 213 -19.61 9.87 19.12
C PRO A 213 -20.23 10.32 17.80
N GLU A 214 -19.46 10.33 16.72
CA GLU A 214 -20.11 9.96 15.48
C GLU A 214 -20.43 8.49 15.70
N VAL A 215 -21.66 8.23 16.11
CA VAL A 215 -22.30 6.99 15.72
C VAL A 215 -22.16 7.01 14.21
N GLU A 216 -21.08 6.42 13.69
CA GLU A 216 -20.95 6.11 12.28
C GLU A 216 -22.25 5.35 12.04
N VAL A 217 -23.23 6.03 11.41
CA VAL A 217 -24.54 5.43 11.17
C VAL A 217 -24.22 4.43 10.09
N LEU A 218 -23.81 3.24 10.54
CA LEU A 218 -23.47 2.15 9.66
C LEU A 218 -24.68 1.96 8.77
N PRO A 219 -24.49 1.97 7.45
CA PRO A 219 -25.56 1.71 6.52
C PRO A 219 -26.39 0.53 6.97
N GLU A 220 -27.72 0.66 6.85
CA GLU A 220 -28.64 -0.41 7.23
C GLU A 220 -28.21 -1.72 6.57
N SER A 221 -28.06 -2.77 7.37
CA SER A 221 -27.84 -4.11 6.86
C SER A 221 -29.12 -4.66 6.24
N ARG A 222 -28.97 -5.60 5.32
CA ARG A 222 -30.09 -6.34 4.74
C ARG A 222 -29.85 -7.83 4.86
N TYR A 223 -30.89 -8.58 5.18
CA TYR A 223 -30.84 -10.03 5.18
C TYR A 223 -31.58 -10.60 3.98
N THR A 224 -31.02 -11.64 3.37
CA THR A 224 -31.72 -12.51 2.41
C THR A 224 -31.33 -13.96 2.65
N ASP A 225 -32.20 -14.90 2.28
CA ASP A 225 -31.93 -16.34 2.45
C ASP A 225 -30.70 -16.80 1.64
N PHE A 226 -30.41 -16.17 0.50
CA PHE A 226 -29.28 -16.56 -0.34
C PHE A 226 -27.95 -15.97 0.14
N TRP A 227 -27.94 -14.66 0.44
CA TRP A 227 -26.73 -13.91 0.81
C TRP A 227 -26.37 -13.96 2.29
N GLY A 228 -27.33 -14.30 3.15
CA GLY A 228 -27.24 -14.05 4.59
C GLY A 228 -27.32 -12.56 4.89
N ASN A 229 -26.62 -12.11 5.93
CA ASN A 229 -26.46 -10.69 6.22
C ASN A 229 -25.57 -10.02 5.15
N VAL A 230 -26.10 -8.93 4.60
CA VAL A 230 -25.40 -7.98 3.74
C VAL A 230 -25.11 -6.75 4.58
N VAL A 231 -23.85 -6.57 4.93
CA VAL A 231 -23.36 -5.53 5.85
C VAL A 231 -22.40 -4.62 5.11
N TYR A 232 -22.45 -3.33 5.43
CA TYR A 232 -21.45 -2.40 4.92
C TYR A 232 -20.09 -2.68 5.57
N ASP A 233 -19.07 -2.75 4.75
CA ASP A 233 -17.66 -2.87 5.09
C ASP A 233 -16.98 -1.62 4.56
N LYS A 234 -16.37 -0.85 5.47
CA LYS A 234 -15.81 0.46 5.15
C LYS A 234 -14.76 0.32 4.03
N TYR A 235 -14.77 1.24 3.06
CA TYR A 235 -13.93 1.23 1.85
C TYR A 235 -14.21 0.13 0.81
N GLU A 236 -14.76 -1.02 1.21
CA GLU A 236 -15.00 -2.18 0.33
C GLU A 236 -16.47 -2.31 -0.13
N GLY A 237 -17.37 -1.56 0.52
CA GLY A 237 -18.80 -1.54 0.22
C GLY A 237 -19.55 -2.70 0.88
N PHE A 238 -20.60 -3.21 0.24
CA PHE A 238 -21.51 -4.17 0.88
C PHE A 238 -20.99 -5.62 0.79
N LYS A 239 -20.55 -6.15 1.93
CA LYS A 239 -20.10 -7.53 2.13
C LYS A 239 -21.27 -8.46 2.42
N THR A 240 -21.20 -9.68 1.93
CA THR A 240 -22.19 -10.73 2.23
C THR A 240 -21.60 -11.83 3.12
N GLU A 241 -22.44 -12.55 3.87
CA GLU A 241 -22.03 -13.75 4.63
C GLU A 241 -21.74 -14.94 3.70
N ARG A 242 -22.41 -14.98 2.54
CA ARG A 242 -22.18 -16.01 1.53
C ARG A 242 -20.80 -15.82 0.90
N LYS A 243 -20.03 -16.90 0.85
CA LYS A 243 -18.77 -16.97 0.11
C LYS A 243 -18.93 -17.57 -1.29
N ALA A 244 -17.94 -17.35 -2.14
CA ALA A 244 -17.79 -18.00 -3.43
C ALA A 244 -16.55 -18.88 -3.44
N GLU A 245 -16.75 -20.17 -3.68
CA GLU A 245 -15.68 -21.18 -3.69
C GLU A 245 -15.45 -21.71 -5.10
N VAL A 246 -14.24 -21.56 -5.62
CA VAL A 246 -13.81 -22.13 -6.91
C VAL A 246 -12.40 -22.67 -6.77
N LEU A 247 -12.31 -23.98 -6.51
CA LEU A 247 -11.04 -24.67 -6.20
C LEU A 247 -9.97 -24.47 -7.29
N ALA A 248 -10.36 -24.53 -8.56
CA ALA A 248 -9.43 -24.38 -9.69
C ALA A 248 -8.77 -22.99 -9.76
N LEU A 249 -9.35 -21.99 -9.09
CA LEU A 249 -8.81 -20.63 -8.98
C LEU A 249 -8.17 -20.35 -7.61
N ASN A 250 -8.01 -21.37 -6.75
CA ASN A 250 -7.60 -21.20 -5.35
C ASN A 250 -8.43 -20.11 -4.62
N MET A 251 -9.76 -20.21 -4.78
CA MET A 251 -10.70 -19.17 -4.35
C MET A 251 -11.62 -19.69 -3.25
N ASP A 252 -11.52 -19.09 -2.07
CA ASP A 252 -12.51 -19.11 -0.97
C ASP A 252 -12.82 -17.64 -0.63
N ALA A 253 -13.59 -17.02 -1.53
CA ALA A 253 -13.70 -15.57 -1.60
C ALA A 253 -14.89 -15.02 -0.83
N THR A 254 -14.65 -13.93 -0.10
CA THR A 254 -15.71 -13.03 0.36
C THR A 254 -16.41 -12.42 -0.85
N VAL A 255 -17.74 -12.40 -0.86
CA VAL A 255 -18.50 -11.78 -1.96
C VAL A 255 -18.99 -10.39 -1.56
N TYR A 256 -18.58 -9.39 -2.33
CA TYR A 256 -19.10 -8.02 -2.26
C TYR A 256 -20.15 -7.80 -3.36
N VAL A 257 -21.21 -7.05 -3.04
CA VAL A 257 -22.31 -6.77 -3.95
C VAL A 257 -22.43 -5.28 -4.25
N GLY A 258 -22.48 -4.95 -5.54
CA GLY A 258 -22.47 -3.57 -6.02
C GLY A 258 -21.08 -2.93 -5.97
N ARG A 259 -21.03 -1.66 -6.41
CA ARG A 259 -19.82 -0.84 -6.39
C ARG A 259 -19.55 -0.32 -4.98
N ALA A 260 -18.28 -0.19 -4.63
CA ALA A 260 -17.86 0.49 -3.40
C ALA A 260 -17.92 2.02 -3.55
N TYR A 261 -17.60 2.54 -4.75
CA TYR A 261 -17.57 3.97 -5.04
C TYR A 261 -18.46 4.33 -6.21
N ASN A 262 -18.98 5.56 -6.21
CA ASN A 262 -19.71 6.14 -7.33
C ASN A 262 -18.75 6.73 -8.38
N ASP A 263 -19.30 7.25 -9.48
CA ASP A 263 -18.48 7.79 -10.58
C ASP A 263 -17.69 9.07 -10.20
N ASN A 264 -17.99 9.68 -9.04
CA ASN A 264 -17.25 10.82 -8.48
C ASN A 264 -16.15 10.38 -7.48
N GLY A 265 -16.00 9.08 -7.23
CA GLY A 265 -15.07 8.54 -6.23
C GLY A 265 -15.59 8.61 -4.79
N GLU A 266 -16.88 8.88 -4.58
CA GLU A 266 -17.47 8.90 -3.23
C GLU A 266 -17.98 7.50 -2.85
N GLU A 267 -17.81 7.12 -1.59
CA GLU A 267 -18.27 5.83 -1.06
C GLU A 267 -19.79 5.67 -1.17
N ILE A 268 -20.23 4.52 -1.64
CA ILE A 268 -21.64 4.14 -1.71
C ILE A 268 -22.02 3.52 -0.37
N THR A 269 -22.65 4.33 0.48
CA THR A 269 -23.16 3.94 1.79
C THR A 269 -24.66 3.58 1.76
N THR A 270 -25.32 3.67 0.61
CA THR A 270 -26.73 3.25 0.50
C THR A 270 -26.82 1.75 0.17
N PRO A 271 -27.50 0.94 1.01
CA PRO A 271 -27.58 -0.50 0.79
C PRO A 271 -28.30 -0.85 -0.51
N PRO A 272 -27.86 -1.90 -1.24
CA PRO A 272 -28.56 -2.40 -2.42
C PRO A 272 -30.03 -2.69 -2.09
N THR A 273 -30.93 -2.40 -3.03
CA THR A 273 -32.35 -2.75 -2.87
C THR A 273 -32.54 -4.27 -2.97
N MET A 274 -33.63 -4.80 -2.42
CA MET A 274 -33.96 -6.24 -2.54
C MET A 274 -33.92 -6.73 -4.00
N LYS A 275 -34.49 -5.93 -4.91
CA LYS A 275 -34.44 -6.22 -6.36
C LYS A 275 -33.01 -6.32 -6.89
N LYS A 276 -32.09 -5.43 -6.47
CA LYS A 276 -30.67 -5.53 -6.87
C LYS A 276 -30.01 -6.78 -6.29
N LEU A 277 -30.32 -7.14 -5.04
CA LEU A 277 -29.79 -8.35 -4.42
C LEU A 277 -30.26 -9.63 -5.14
N GLU A 278 -31.50 -9.66 -5.63
CA GLU A 278 -32.02 -10.74 -6.48
C GLU A 278 -31.29 -10.81 -7.83
N GLU A 279 -31.03 -9.67 -8.47
CA GLU A 279 -30.25 -9.59 -9.72
C GLU A 279 -28.80 -10.07 -9.53
N TYR A 280 -28.16 -9.69 -8.42
CA TYR A 280 -26.83 -10.16 -8.05
C TYR A 280 -26.82 -11.65 -7.74
N GLU A 281 -27.86 -12.17 -7.07
CA GLU A 281 -27.98 -13.60 -6.77
C GLU A 281 -27.98 -14.41 -8.05
N GLN A 282 -28.80 -14.03 -9.02
CA GLN A 282 -28.85 -14.69 -10.34
C GLN A 282 -27.48 -14.66 -11.03
N THR A 283 -26.76 -13.54 -10.90
CA THR A 283 -25.42 -13.38 -11.47
C THR A 283 -24.41 -14.33 -10.83
N LEU A 284 -24.39 -14.42 -9.50
CA LEU A 284 -23.47 -15.31 -8.79
C LEU A 284 -23.81 -16.78 -9.03
N ARG A 285 -25.10 -17.15 -9.01
CA ARG A 285 -25.55 -18.51 -9.35
C ARG A 285 -25.10 -18.92 -10.75
N GLN A 286 -25.34 -18.06 -11.74
CA GLN A 286 -24.89 -18.31 -13.11
C GLN A 286 -23.38 -18.53 -13.20
N PHE A 287 -22.58 -17.79 -12.42
CA PHE A 287 -21.14 -17.99 -12.36
C PHE A 287 -20.75 -19.33 -11.71
N LEU A 288 -21.30 -19.63 -10.53
CA LEU A 288 -21.01 -20.86 -9.78
C LEU A 288 -21.50 -22.12 -10.51
N ASP A 289 -22.62 -22.04 -11.24
CA ASP A 289 -23.15 -23.16 -12.01
C ASP A 289 -22.35 -23.45 -13.30
N ASN A 290 -21.47 -22.52 -13.72
CA ASN A 290 -20.69 -22.61 -14.96
C ASN A 290 -19.18 -22.49 -14.74
N THR A 291 -18.69 -22.84 -13.55
CA THR A 291 -17.28 -22.66 -13.16
C THR A 291 -16.31 -23.30 -14.13
N ASP A 292 -16.54 -24.54 -14.56
CA ASP A 292 -15.61 -25.27 -15.44
C ASP A 292 -15.40 -24.55 -16.78
N LEU A 293 -16.50 -24.08 -17.39
CA LEU A 293 -16.47 -23.33 -18.64
C LEU A 293 -15.79 -21.97 -18.46
N ILE A 294 -16.03 -21.29 -17.35
CA ILE A 294 -15.46 -19.98 -17.05
C ILE A 294 -13.96 -20.10 -16.76
N VAL A 295 -13.54 -21.08 -15.95
CA VAL A 295 -12.14 -21.37 -15.65
C VAL A 295 -11.37 -21.68 -16.93
N SER A 296 -11.93 -22.50 -17.83
CA SER A 296 -11.32 -22.77 -19.13
C SER A 296 -11.12 -21.49 -19.96
N GLN A 297 -12.10 -20.58 -19.97
CA GLN A 297 -11.96 -19.29 -20.64
C GLN A 297 -10.90 -18.40 -19.97
N ILE A 298 -10.82 -18.40 -18.64
CA ILE A 298 -9.82 -17.64 -17.88
C ILE A 298 -8.43 -18.13 -18.24
N MET A 299 -8.17 -19.44 -18.16
CA MET A 299 -6.87 -20.04 -18.48
C MET A 299 -6.39 -19.62 -19.87
N GLU A 300 -7.24 -19.78 -20.89
CA GLU A 300 -6.90 -19.46 -22.27
C GLU A 300 -6.64 -17.97 -22.51
N LYS A 301 -7.45 -17.10 -21.91
CA LYS A 301 -7.32 -15.65 -22.08
C LYS A 301 -6.17 -15.08 -21.27
N ALA A 302 -5.98 -15.55 -20.05
CA ALA A 302 -4.92 -15.08 -19.17
C ALA A 302 -3.55 -15.50 -19.72
N TYR A 303 -3.44 -16.71 -20.28
CA TYR A 303 -2.21 -17.13 -20.93
C TYR A 303 -1.90 -16.30 -22.18
N LYS A 304 -2.91 -15.92 -22.97
CA LYS A 304 -2.72 -14.97 -24.09
C LYS A 304 -2.28 -13.59 -23.60
N TYR A 305 -2.82 -13.13 -22.48
CA TYR A 305 -2.42 -11.87 -21.85
C TYR A 305 -0.98 -11.94 -21.34
N TYR A 306 -0.59 -13.05 -20.69
CA TYR A 306 0.79 -13.33 -20.27
C TYR A 306 1.78 -13.26 -21.44
N LYS A 307 1.51 -13.99 -22.54
CA LYS A 307 2.37 -13.98 -23.73
C LYS A 307 2.58 -12.57 -24.29
N LYS A 308 1.53 -11.75 -24.26
CA LYS A 308 1.55 -10.42 -24.84
C LYS A 308 2.31 -9.42 -23.98
N ASN A 309 2.16 -9.49 -22.65
CA ASN A 309 2.60 -8.40 -21.76
C ASN A 309 3.74 -8.78 -20.82
N TYR A 310 3.97 -10.06 -20.54
CA TYR A 310 4.92 -10.52 -19.52
C TYR A 310 5.99 -11.49 -20.03
N ALA A 311 5.69 -12.32 -21.02
CA ALA A 311 6.60 -13.39 -21.44
C ALA A 311 7.99 -12.89 -21.87
N HIS A 312 8.11 -11.70 -22.46
CA HIS A 312 9.41 -11.15 -22.85
C HIS A 312 10.30 -10.72 -21.68
N TYR A 313 9.72 -10.60 -20.47
CA TYR A 313 10.47 -10.39 -19.23
C TYR A 313 10.91 -11.72 -18.62
N TYR A 314 10.03 -12.73 -18.60
CA TYR A 314 10.22 -13.95 -17.81
C TYR A 314 10.72 -15.18 -18.59
N GLU A 315 10.68 -15.16 -19.93
CA GLU A 315 11.10 -16.29 -20.78
C GLU A 315 12.55 -16.14 -21.30
N LYS A 316 13.35 -15.37 -20.58
CA LYS A 316 14.81 -15.22 -20.70
C LYS A 316 15.39 -15.12 -19.29
N GLU A 317 16.70 -15.14 -19.10
CA GLU A 317 17.26 -14.86 -17.76
C GLU A 317 16.86 -13.45 -17.31
N PHE A 318 16.39 -13.30 -16.07
CA PHE A 318 15.85 -12.04 -15.54
C PHE A 318 16.24 -11.82 -14.09
N GLU A 319 16.31 -10.54 -13.69
CA GLU A 319 16.48 -10.15 -12.30
C GLU A 319 15.13 -10.26 -11.58
N VAL A 320 15.14 -10.89 -10.40
CA VAL A 320 13.94 -11.02 -9.58
C VAL A 320 13.79 -9.76 -8.74
N LEU A 321 12.90 -8.86 -9.18
CA LEU A 321 12.59 -7.63 -8.46
C LEU A 321 11.76 -7.90 -7.20
N PHE A 322 10.81 -8.84 -7.29
CA PHE A 322 9.88 -9.21 -6.22
C PHE A 322 9.93 -10.73 -6.00
N PRO A 323 10.82 -11.22 -5.11
CA PRO A 323 10.97 -12.67 -4.90
C PRO A 323 9.82 -13.25 -4.07
N ASN A 324 9.28 -14.37 -4.55
CA ASN A 324 8.31 -15.20 -3.83
C ASN A 324 8.68 -16.69 -3.96
N GLU A 325 7.89 -17.59 -3.37
CA GLU A 325 8.24 -19.03 -3.39
C GLU A 325 8.22 -19.63 -4.81
N MET A 326 7.55 -19.00 -5.77
CA MET A 326 7.50 -19.42 -7.17
C MET A 326 8.60 -18.79 -8.02
N VAL A 327 9.08 -17.60 -7.64
CA VAL A 327 10.07 -16.81 -8.39
C VAL A 327 11.18 -16.36 -7.44
N MET A 328 12.27 -17.13 -7.36
CA MET A 328 13.42 -16.84 -6.51
C MET A 328 14.73 -17.22 -7.23
N PRO A 329 15.75 -16.35 -7.24
CA PRO A 329 17.01 -16.70 -7.91
C PRO A 329 17.70 -17.87 -7.20
N SER A 330 18.56 -18.60 -7.93
CA SER A 330 19.34 -19.68 -7.33
C SER A 330 20.35 -19.12 -6.32
N ALA A 331 20.76 -19.92 -5.35
CA ALA A 331 21.69 -19.50 -4.29
C ALA A 331 23.03 -18.93 -4.83
N ASP A 332 23.43 -19.36 -6.03
CA ASP A 332 24.69 -19.00 -6.68
C ASP A 332 24.52 -17.95 -7.79
N SER A 333 23.31 -17.41 -8.01
CA SER A 333 23.01 -16.45 -9.09
C SER A 333 22.21 -15.25 -8.58
N LYS A 334 22.40 -14.10 -9.22
CA LYS A 334 21.51 -12.94 -9.04
C LYS A 334 20.32 -12.96 -10.00
N LEU A 335 20.37 -13.78 -11.04
CA LEU A 335 19.33 -13.92 -12.06
C LEU A 335 18.58 -15.23 -11.91
N HIS A 336 17.29 -15.20 -12.21
CA HIS A 336 16.43 -16.36 -12.37
C HIS A 336 16.53 -16.89 -13.80
N SER A 337 16.52 -18.21 -13.97
CA SER A 337 16.42 -18.84 -15.29
C SER A 337 15.04 -18.58 -15.92
N PRO A 338 14.86 -18.74 -17.23
CA PRO A 338 13.54 -18.60 -17.86
C PRO A 338 12.47 -19.47 -17.17
N LEU A 339 11.27 -18.93 -16.96
CA LEU A 339 10.17 -19.68 -16.33
C LEU A 339 9.66 -20.85 -17.19
N CYS A 340 9.93 -20.81 -18.50
CA CYS A 340 9.53 -21.81 -19.49
C CYS A 340 8.01 -22.05 -19.50
N ILE A 341 7.19 -21.01 -19.37
CA ILE A 341 5.73 -21.15 -19.37
C ILE A 341 5.25 -21.32 -20.81
N THR A 342 4.91 -22.55 -21.19
CA THR A 342 4.54 -22.91 -22.56
C THR A 342 3.07 -23.30 -22.73
N THR A 343 2.34 -23.48 -21.64
CA THR A 343 0.92 -23.87 -21.65
C THR A 343 0.04 -23.01 -20.73
N PRO A 344 -1.29 -22.93 -20.98
CA PRO A 344 -2.23 -22.27 -20.08
C PRO A 344 -2.23 -22.86 -18.66
N ALA A 345 -2.02 -24.18 -18.53
CA ALA A 345 -2.00 -24.85 -17.23
C ALA A 345 -0.76 -24.49 -16.42
N GLU A 346 0.41 -24.36 -17.05
CA GLU A 346 1.63 -23.86 -16.38
C GLU A 346 1.45 -22.42 -15.93
N HIS A 347 0.85 -21.57 -16.78
CA HIS A 347 0.57 -20.17 -16.44
C HIS A 347 -0.41 -20.04 -15.27
N LEU A 348 -1.47 -20.84 -15.25
CA LEU A 348 -2.49 -20.82 -14.19
C LEU A 348 -1.87 -20.99 -12.80
N ARG A 349 -0.80 -21.80 -12.65
CA ARG A 349 -0.12 -22.01 -11.37
C ARG A 349 0.40 -20.71 -10.74
N TYR A 350 0.80 -19.73 -11.55
CA TYR A 350 1.25 -18.43 -11.06
C TYR A 350 0.09 -17.48 -10.76
N MET A 351 -1.04 -17.65 -11.44
CA MET A 351 -2.26 -16.89 -11.13
C MET A 351 -2.90 -17.35 -9.83
N THR A 352 -2.83 -18.64 -9.52
CA THR A 352 -3.55 -19.23 -8.38
C THR A 352 -2.64 -19.59 -7.22
N TYR A 353 -1.37 -19.15 -7.29
CA TYR A 353 -0.41 -19.34 -6.21
C TYR A 353 -0.90 -18.71 -4.90
N ASN A 354 -1.27 -17.43 -4.96
CA ASN A 354 -1.92 -16.73 -3.84
C ASN A 354 -3.44 -16.97 -3.88
N PRO A 355 -4.10 -17.13 -2.71
CA PRO A 355 -5.54 -17.35 -2.66
C PRO A 355 -6.31 -16.09 -3.08
N CYS A 356 -7.37 -16.28 -3.88
CA CYS A 356 -8.31 -15.20 -4.19
C CYS A 356 -9.27 -15.00 -3.01
N ASN A 357 -9.09 -13.91 -2.28
CA ASN A 357 -9.77 -13.66 -1.01
C ASN A 357 -11.13 -12.95 -1.15
N HIS A 358 -11.40 -12.33 -2.29
CA HIS A 358 -12.69 -11.67 -2.53
C HIS A 358 -13.05 -11.61 -4.02
N ILE A 359 -14.34 -11.48 -4.30
CA ILE A 359 -14.88 -11.15 -5.62
C ILE A 359 -15.97 -10.09 -5.48
N ARG A 360 -16.27 -9.40 -6.58
CA ARG A 360 -17.35 -8.39 -6.60
C ARG A 360 -18.39 -8.73 -7.65
N VAL A 361 -19.66 -8.77 -7.23
CA VAL A 361 -20.82 -8.95 -8.11
C VAL A 361 -21.42 -7.58 -8.40
N LEU A 362 -21.42 -7.21 -9.67
CA LEU A 362 -21.77 -5.89 -10.16
C LEU A 362 -23.03 -5.93 -11.05
N PRO A 363 -23.68 -4.76 -11.29
CA PRO A 363 -24.79 -4.67 -12.23
C PRO A 363 -24.46 -5.24 -13.62
N ARG A 364 -25.52 -5.49 -14.40
CA ARG A 364 -25.43 -6.02 -15.78
C ARG A 364 -24.74 -7.39 -15.84
N LYS A 365 -24.99 -8.24 -14.85
CA LYS A 365 -24.45 -9.60 -14.74
C LYS A 365 -22.92 -9.65 -14.77
N THR A 366 -22.28 -8.74 -14.05
CA THR A 366 -20.83 -8.60 -14.06
C THR A 366 -20.24 -9.21 -12.79
N ILE A 367 -19.13 -9.92 -12.92
CA ILE A 367 -18.29 -10.34 -11.78
C ILE A 367 -16.86 -9.88 -12.05
N ILE A 368 -16.25 -9.30 -11.02
CA ILE A 368 -14.84 -8.94 -10.97
C ILE A 368 -14.14 -9.92 -10.05
N ILE A 369 -13.05 -10.52 -10.54
CA ILE A 369 -12.18 -11.41 -9.77
C ILE A 369 -10.78 -10.79 -9.78
N PRO A 370 -10.35 -10.17 -8.67
CA PRO A 370 -8.97 -9.76 -8.48
C PRO A 370 -8.11 -10.98 -8.16
N ILE A 371 -6.90 -10.97 -8.70
CA ILE A 371 -5.90 -12.02 -8.62
C ILE A 371 -4.60 -11.35 -8.16
N ASP A 372 -4.12 -11.78 -7.00
CA ASP A 372 -2.77 -11.48 -6.53
C ASP A 372 -1.79 -12.33 -7.35
N TYR A 373 -1.20 -11.70 -8.36
CA TYR A 373 -0.52 -12.39 -9.44
C TYR A 373 0.97 -12.54 -9.13
N ALA A 374 1.45 -13.78 -8.97
CA ALA A 374 2.83 -14.05 -8.53
C ALA A 374 3.93 -13.56 -9.50
N LEU A 375 3.58 -13.11 -10.71
CA LEU A 375 4.50 -12.50 -11.67
C LEU A 375 4.38 -10.98 -11.75
N ASP A 376 3.45 -10.36 -11.03
CA ASP A 376 3.24 -8.91 -10.96
C ASP A 376 2.56 -8.56 -9.64
N GLU A 377 3.35 -8.55 -8.57
CA GLU A 377 2.87 -8.23 -7.22
C GLU A 377 2.55 -6.73 -7.06
N GLU A 378 3.02 -5.88 -7.97
CA GLU A 378 2.80 -4.44 -7.91
C GLU A 378 1.41 -4.05 -8.43
N HIS A 379 0.99 -4.62 -9.56
CA HIS A 379 -0.26 -4.25 -10.22
C HIS A 379 -1.35 -5.31 -10.11
N GLY A 380 -1.00 -6.55 -9.78
CA GLY A 380 -1.91 -7.69 -9.75
C GLY A 380 -2.58 -7.95 -11.12
N MET A 381 -3.64 -8.76 -11.11
CA MET A 381 -4.44 -9.03 -12.29
C MET A 381 -5.92 -9.02 -11.93
N GLU A 382 -6.77 -8.51 -12.83
CA GLU A 382 -8.21 -8.46 -12.65
C GLU A 382 -8.94 -9.09 -13.84
N ILE A 383 -9.90 -9.96 -13.52
CA ILE A 383 -10.71 -10.68 -14.50
C ILE A 383 -12.12 -10.13 -14.45
N LYS A 384 -12.60 -9.60 -15.59
CA LYS A 384 -13.98 -9.17 -15.76
C LYS A 384 -14.78 -10.22 -16.49
N ILE A 385 -15.82 -10.72 -15.85
CA ILE A 385 -16.80 -11.65 -16.43
C ILE A 385 -18.11 -10.90 -16.61
N VAL A 386 -18.73 -11.01 -17.79
CA VAL A 386 -20.06 -10.43 -18.05
C VAL A 386 -20.93 -11.49 -18.69
N ASP A 387 -22.07 -11.78 -18.06
CA ASP A 387 -23.06 -12.75 -18.53
C ASP A 387 -22.43 -14.14 -18.81
N GLY A 388 -21.64 -14.63 -17.84
CA GLY A 388 -20.97 -15.93 -17.90
C GLY A 388 -19.80 -16.04 -18.89
N LYS A 389 -19.35 -14.92 -19.48
CA LYS A 389 -18.22 -14.88 -20.41
C LYS A 389 -17.12 -13.98 -19.90
N VAL A 390 -15.87 -14.46 -19.92
CA VAL A 390 -14.71 -13.63 -19.62
C VAL A 390 -14.61 -12.54 -20.69
N LYS A 391 -14.75 -11.27 -20.32
CA LYS A 391 -14.68 -10.13 -21.26
C LYS A 391 -13.27 -9.58 -21.38
N SER A 392 -12.64 -9.32 -20.25
CA SER A 392 -11.28 -8.77 -20.19
C SER A 392 -10.50 -9.41 -19.04
N ILE A 393 -9.18 -9.41 -19.23
CA ILE A 393 -8.17 -9.74 -18.22
C ILE A 393 -7.10 -8.66 -18.39
N GLY A 394 -6.69 -8.03 -17.30
CA GLY A 394 -5.77 -6.90 -17.30
C GLY A 394 -5.20 -6.60 -15.93
N GLU A 395 -4.48 -5.49 -15.81
CA GLU A 395 -4.02 -4.93 -14.53
C GLU A 395 -5.22 -4.61 -13.62
N SER A 396 -5.02 -4.73 -12.30
CA SER A 396 -6.06 -4.49 -11.30
C SER A 396 -6.55 -3.04 -11.26
N GLY A 397 -7.80 -2.81 -10.85
CA GLY A 397 -8.38 -1.47 -10.68
C GLY A 397 -8.91 -0.82 -11.96
N ASN A 398 -8.93 -1.54 -13.09
CA ASN A 398 -9.41 -1.02 -14.37
C ASN A 398 -10.92 -1.19 -14.60
N TYR A 399 -11.60 -2.07 -13.85
CA TYR A 399 -12.94 -2.53 -14.22
C TYR A 399 -14.04 -2.40 -13.16
N GLU A 400 -13.75 -1.91 -11.96
CA GLU A 400 -14.74 -1.59 -10.90
C GLU A 400 -15.62 -0.37 -11.21
#